data_AF-A0A8I1U0L8-F1
#
_entry.id   AF-A0A8I1U0L8-F1
#
_cell.length_a   1.000
_cell.length_b   1.000
_cell.length_c   1.000
_cell.angle_alpha   90.00
_cell.angle_beta   90.00
_cell.angle_gamma   90.00
#
_symmetry.space_group_name_H-M   'P 1'
#
loop_
_entity.id
_entity.type
_entity.pdbx_description
1 polymer ?
#
loop_
_entity_poly.entity_id
_entity_poly.type
_entity_poly.pdbx_seq_one_letter_code
_entity_poly.pdbx_strand_id
1 'polypeptide(L)'
;MKKLLRLEIKQNLRRSPRVYVKSIDLKTIYGSFHVDAPDGFEGWDLLSAEQTIELKQFMQNVTAVYQHLNPSPANTLTDFRFRLPYEFLDTLEQIEILCHKEKVELNVFDSMITSMIQQIKIATNKLSGHSKEQALGLLDRANLAEYKKIDFSPQIKAIFAELQAIHNRSEKLHLKAKDLYNKDKSYSPLAIKGMAEGETTPSKWLVSCAIDILMDERTAPLDSMLSSDDIFMLWAKPLLKEALSKEALISKAQKLEKNKSLIDRITQFNQMN
;
A
#
# COMPACT_ATOMS: atom_id res chain seq x y z
N MET A 1 -26.07 -1.93 8.58
CA MET A 1 -25.45 -2.46 9.81
C MET A 1 -26.18 -1.99 11.06
N LYS A 2 -26.67 -2.92 11.89
CA LYS A 2 -27.12 -2.63 13.26
C LYS A 2 -25.87 -2.67 14.13
N LYS A 3 -25.45 -1.53 14.71
CA LYS A 3 -24.27 -1.50 15.60
C LYS A 3 -24.45 -2.52 16.70
N LEU A 4 -23.49 -3.42 16.90
CA LEU A 4 -23.48 -4.42 17.98
C LEU A 4 -22.64 -3.95 19.17
N LEU A 5 -21.70 -3.05 18.92
CA LEU A 5 -20.82 -2.46 19.92
C LEU A 5 -21.02 -0.94 20.04
N ARG A 6 -20.83 -0.45 21.27
CA ARG A 6 -20.62 0.97 21.55
C ARG A 6 -19.15 1.17 21.89
N LEU A 7 -18.46 1.90 21.03
CA LEU A 7 -17.03 2.22 21.17
C LEU A 7 -16.90 3.65 21.67
N GLU A 8 -16.44 3.81 22.91
CA GLU A 8 -16.30 5.11 23.57
C GLU A 8 -14.83 5.47 23.72
N ILE A 9 -14.41 6.56 23.07
CA ILE A 9 -13.03 7.08 23.15
C ILE A 9 -12.97 8.07 24.31
N LYS A 10 -12.13 7.80 25.31
CA LYS A 10 -11.81 8.74 26.38
C LYS A 10 -10.41 9.31 26.17
N GLN A 11 -10.36 10.62 26.02
CA GLN A 11 -9.08 11.34 25.94
C GLN A 11 -8.40 11.40 27.30
N ASN A 12 -7.06 11.38 27.28
CA ASN A 12 -6.23 11.59 28.44
C ASN A 12 -5.14 12.60 28.08
N LEU A 13 -4.94 13.61 28.92
CA LEU A 13 -3.96 14.67 28.67
C LEU A 13 -2.50 14.18 28.76
N ARG A 14 -2.25 13.04 29.42
CA ARG A 14 -0.91 12.52 29.71
C ARG A 14 -0.60 11.18 29.03
N ARG A 15 -1.59 10.53 28.42
CA ARG A 15 -1.46 9.19 27.82
C ARG A 15 -2.29 9.12 26.55
N SER A 16 -1.94 8.17 25.67
CA SER A 16 -2.73 7.86 24.48
C SER A 16 -4.20 7.62 24.83
N PRO A 17 -5.16 8.12 24.02
CA PRO A 17 -6.59 7.91 24.26
C PRO A 17 -6.93 6.43 24.44
N ARG A 18 -7.94 6.16 25.26
CA ARG A 18 -8.40 4.81 25.55
C ARG A 18 -9.78 4.58 24.95
N VAL A 19 -9.93 3.48 24.22
CA VAL A 19 -11.20 3.03 23.67
C VAL A 19 -11.81 2.02 24.63
N TYR A 20 -13.05 2.25 25.06
CA TYR A 20 -13.85 1.30 25.83
C TYR A 20 -14.83 0.59 24.90
N VAL A 21 -14.82 -0.74 24.94
CA VAL A 21 -15.70 -1.59 24.15
C VAL A 21 -16.88 -2.01 25.03
N LYS A 22 -18.08 -1.58 24.66
CA LYS A 22 -19.30 -1.79 25.45
C LYS A 22 -20.42 -2.39 24.63
N SER A 23 -21.40 -2.99 25.31
CA SER A 23 -22.68 -3.33 24.70
C SER A 23 -23.45 -2.07 24.29
N ILE A 24 -24.36 -2.20 23.32
CA ILE A 24 -25.21 -1.08 22.83
C ILE A 24 -25.99 -0.43 23.98
N ASP A 25 -26.51 -1.25 24.88
CA ASP A 25 -27.30 -0.83 26.04
C ASP A 25 -26.45 -0.28 27.20
N LEU A 26 -25.13 -0.21 27.01
CA LEU A 26 -24.13 0.32 27.95
C LEU A 26 -24.02 -0.45 29.27
N LYS A 27 -24.69 -1.60 29.41
CA LYS A 27 -24.68 -2.38 30.66
C LYS A 27 -23.41 -3.20 30.84
N THR A 28 -22.81 -3.65 29.73
CA THR A 28 -21.63 -4.51 29.75
C THR A 28 -20.44 -3.76 29.16
N ILE A 29 -19.31 -3.83 29.86
CA ILE A 29 -18.01 -3.37 29.35
C ILE A 29 -17.20 -4.63 29.08
N TYR A 30 -16.91 -4.89 27.81
CA TYR A 30 -16.13 -6.05 27.38
C TYR A 30 -14.63 -5.84 27.60
N GLY A 31 -14.17 -4.59 27.58
CA GLY A 31 -12.79 -4.26 27.88
C GLY A 31 -12.39 -2.89 27.35
N SER A 32 -11.08 -2.67 27.24
CA SER A 32 -10.54 -1.44 26.67
C SER A 32 -9.15 -1.64 26.09
N PHE A 33 -8.75 -0.77 25.16
CA PHE A 33 -7.41 -0.74 24.59
C PHE A 33 -6.96 0.71 24.38
N HIS A 34 -5.66 0.92 24.24
CA HIS A 34 -5.11 2.21 23.87
C HIS A 34 -5.08 2.37 22.35
N VAL A 35 -5.35 3.57 21.86
CA VAL A 35 -5.47 3.82 20.43
C VAL A 35 -4.16 3.57 19.65
N ASP A 36 -3.01 3.76 20.30
CA ASP A 36 -1.67 3.45 19.78
C ASP A 36 -1.26 1.98 19.97
N ALA A 37 -2.08 1.17 20.65
CA ALA A 37 -1.88 -0.27 20.80
C ALA A 37 -3.24 -1.02 20.70
N PRO A 38 -3.88 -1.04 19.51
CA PRO A 38 -5.20 -1.67 19.33
C PRO A 38 -5.23 -3.15 19.68
N ASP A 39 -4.14 -3.87 19.40
CA ASP A 39 -4.02 -5.31 19.67
C ASP A 39 -3.99 -5.65 21.18
N GLY A 40 -3.83 -4.64 22.05
CA GLY A 40 -3.83 -4.81 23.51
C GLY A 40 -5.20 -5.01 24.14
N PHE A 41 -6.25 -5.26 23.35
CA PHE A 41 -7.57 -5.60 23.89
C PHE A 41 -7.57 -7.02 24.45
N GLU A 42 -7.96 -7.19 25.71
CA GLU A 42 -7.93 -8.50 26.38
C GLU A 42 -9.29 -9.22 26.38
N GLY A 43 -10.41 -8.52 26.14
CA GLY A 43 -11.77 -9.06 26.27
C GLY A 43 -12.31 -9.78 25.04
N TRP A 44 -11.45 -10.42 24.24
CA TRP A 44 -11.86 -11.08 22.98
C TRP A 44 -12.78 -12.28 23.20
N ASP A 45 -12.56 -13.00 24.30
CA ASP A 45 -13.33 -14.17 24.74
C ASP A 45 -14.77 -13.83 25.15
N LEU A 46 -15.05 -12.56 25.44
CA LEU A 46 -16.37 -12.06 25.82
C LEU A 46 -17.24 -11.63 24.63
N LEU A 47 -16.70 -11.67 23.40
CA LEU A 47 -17.38 -11.20 22.20
C LEU A 47 -17.93 -12.36 21.37
N SER A 48 -19.11 -12.17 20.81
CA SER A 48 -19.60 -13.00 19.68
C SER A 48 -18.74 -12.78 18.43
N ALA A 49 -18.80 -13.71 17.47
CA ALA A 49 -18.05 -13.62 16.23
C ALA A 49 -18.33 -12.31 15.47
N GLU A 50 -19.59 -11.88 15.43
CA GLU A 50 -20.02 -10.65 14.78
C GLU A 50 -19.49 -9.40 15.50
N GLN A 51 -19.49 -9.40 16.84
CA GLN A 51 -18.88 -8.33 17.63
C GLN A 51 -17.35 -8.30 17.47
N THR A 52 -16.70 -9.46 17.38
CA THR A 52 -15.26 -9.56 17.10
C THR A 52 -14.93 -8.93 15.75
N ILE A 53 -15.74 -9.18 14.72
CA ILE A 53 -15.54 -8.61 13.39
C ILE A 53 -15.75 -7.09 13.42
N GLU A 54 -16.85 -6.59 14.01
CA GLU A 54 -17.08 -5.14 14.16
C GLU A 54 -15.93 -4.45 14.91
N LEU A 55 -15.40 -5.08 15.97
CA LEU A 55 -14.27 -4.54 16.71
C LEU A 55 -12.98 -4.52 15.88
N LYS A 56 -12.69 -5.59 15.13
CA LYS A 56 -11.52 -5.67 14.24
C LYS A 56 -11.58 -4.60 13.15
N GLN A 57 -12.73 -4.40 12.51
CA GLN A 57 -12.92 -3.31 11.55
C GLN A 57 -12.59 -1.94 12.15
N PHE A 58 -13.10 -1.69 13.36
CA PHE A 58 -12.80 -0.44 14.06
C PHE A 58 -11.30 -0.28 14.35
N MET A 59 -10.65 -1.32 14.86
CA MET A 59 -9.21 -1.31 15.15
C MET A 59 -8.37 -1.11 13.89
N GLN A 60 -8.72 -1.75 12.78
CA GLN A 60 -8.07 -1.55 11.48
C GLN A 60 -8.21 -0.10 10.99
N ASN A 61 -9.40 0.47 11.10
CA ASN A 61 -9.65 1.87 10.75
C ASN A 61 -8.82 2.82 11.61
N VAL A 62 -8.83 2.62 12.93
CA VAL A 62 -8.00 3.39 13.87
C VAL A 62 -6.52 3.28 13.49
N THR A 63 -6.03 2.06 13.27
CA THR A 63 -4.64 1.80 12.91
C THR A 63 -4.25 2.55 11.63
N ALA A 64 -5.04 2.41 10.57
CA ALA A 64 -4.80 3.07 9.30
C ALA A 64 -4.83 4.61 9.44
N VAL A 65 -5.77 5.17 10.19
CA VAL A 65 -5.81 6.62 10.43
C VAL A 65 -4.57 7.11 11.15
N TYR A 66 -4.11 6.42 12.20
CA TYR A 66 -2.92 6.86 12.94
C TYR A 66 -1.64 6.68 12.12
N GLN A 67 -1.52 5.59 11.37
CA GLN A 67 -0.38 5.34 10.49
C GLN A 67 -0.24 6.40 9.38
N HIS A 68 -1.36 6.78 8.75
CA HIS A 68 -1.33 7.64 7.56
C HIS A 68 -1.56 9.12 7.83
N LEU A 69 -2.34 9.47 8.86
CA LEU A 69 -2.72 10.86 9.17
C LEU A 69 -2.06 11.40 10.45
N ASN A 70 -1.56 10.50 11.32
CA ASN A 70 -0.92 10.84 12.60
C ASN A 70 -1.63 12.00 13.34
N PRO A 71 -2.92 11.86 13.66
CA PRO A 71 -3.74 12.97 14.16
C PRO A 71 -3.19 13.52 15.47
N SER A 72 -3.23 14.84 15.64
CA SER A 72 -2.80 15.46 16.90
C SER A 72 -3.70 15.05 18.07
N PRO A 73 -3.20 15.08 19.33
CA PRO A 73 -4.00 14.75 20.53
C PRO A 73 -5.34 15.49 20.61
N ALA A 74 -5.42 16.75 20.15
CA ALA A 74 -6.66 17.52 20.12
C ALA A 74 -7.68 17.03 19.06
N ASN A 75 -7.21 16.32 18.03
CA ASN A 75 -7.98 15.78 16.91
C ASN A 75 -7.97 14.25 16.86
N THR A 76 -7.63 13.57 17.97
CA THR A 76 -7.44 12.10 18.01
C THR A 76 -8.71 11.26 17.86
N LEU A 77 -9.88 11.89 17.61
CA LEU A 77 -10.95 11.49 16.66
C LEU A 77 -12.37 11.73 17.18
N THR A 78 -13.18 12.42 16.36
CA THR A 78 -14.60 12.74 16.64
C THR A 78 -15.58 12.14 15.63
N ASP A 79 -15.16 11.75 14.42
CA ASP A 79 -16.03 11.08 13.44
C ASP A 79 -15.25 10.17 12.48
N PHE A 80 -15.62 8.89 12.43
CA PHE A 80 -15.02 7.85 11.58
C PHE A 80 -16.01 7.28 10.55
N ARG A 81 -17.13 7.96 10.32
CA ARG A 81 -18.23 7.41 9.52
C ARG A 81 -17.97 7.58 8.02
N PHE A 82 -17.64 6.47 7.34
CA PHE A 82 -17.85 6.37 5.91
C PHE A 82 -19.34 6.20 5.61
N ARG A 83 -19.88 7.01 4.69
CA ARG A 83 -21.25 6.85 4.20
C ARG A 83 -21.21 5.94 2.98
N LEU A 84 -21.59 4.69 3.16
CA LEU A 84 -21.62 3.66 2.12
C LEU A 84 -23.05 3.10 1.96
N PRO A 85 -23.43 2.62 0.77
CA PRO A 85 -24.71 1.94 0.56
C PRO A 85 -24.87 0.75 1.52
N TYR A 86 -26.09 0.53 2.00
CA TYR A 86 -26.37 -0.56 2.95
C TYR A 86 -26.02 -1.93 2.37
N GLU A 87 -26.36 -2.17 1.10
CA GLU A 87 -26.08 -3.42 0.39
C GLU A 87 -24.57 -3.73 0.30
N PHE A 88 -23.76 -2.68 0.12
CA PHE A 88 -22.31 -2.83 0.09
C PHE A 88 -21.75 -3.15 1.48
N LEU A 89 -22.27 -2.50 2.51
CA LEU A 89 -21.88 -2.79 3.90
C LEU A 89 -22.22 -4.22 4.30
N ASP A 90 -23.41 -4.71 3.93
CA ASP A 90 -23.81 -6.09 4.16
C ASP A 90 -22.90 -7.08 3.41
N THR A 91 -22.60 -6.79 2.14
CA THR A 91 -21.66 -7.61 1.35
C THR A 91 -20.27 -7.67 1.99
N LEU A 92 -19.74 -6.53 2.45
CA LEU A 92 -18.44 -6.45 3.11
C LEU A 92 -18.42 -7.29 4.39
N GLU A 93 -19.45 -7.18 5.22
CA GLU A 93 -19.60 -7.97 6.45
C GLU A 93 -19.63 -9.48 6.17
N GLN A 94 -20.42 -9.92 5.18
CA GLN A 94 -20.47 -11.33 4.81
C GLN A 94 -19.13 -11.86 4.29
N ILE A 95 -18.40 -11.08 3.49
CA ILE A 95 -17.05 -11.44 3.03
C ILE A 95 -16.08 -11.52 4.20
N GLU A 96 -16.12 -10.56 5.14
CA GLU A 96 -15.25 -10.58 6.31
C GLU A 96 -15.51 -11.78 7.23
N ILE A 97 -16.78 -12.20 7.39
CA ILE A 97 -17.12 -13.44 8.10
C ILE A 97 -16.46 -14.64 7.44
N LEU A 98 -16.51 -14.73 6.10
CA LEU A 98 -15.87 -15.82 5.35
C LEU A 98 -14.35 -15.77 5.50
N CYS A 99 -13.74 -14.60 5.31
CA CYS A 99 -12.30 -14.39 5.50
C CYS A 99 -11.85 -14.78 6.92
N HIS A 100 -12.63 -14.41 7.94
CA HIS A 100 -12.32 -14.76 9.32
C HIS A 100 -12.33 -16.28 9.55
N LYS A 101 -13.32 -17.00 9.01
CA LYS A 101 -13.42 -18.47 9.11
C LYS A 101 -12.23 -19.17 8.44
N GLU A 102 -11.83 -18.68 7.26
CA GLU A 102 -10.72 -19.23 6.48
C GLU A 102 -9.35 -18.69 6.90
N LYS A 103 -9.27 -17.87 7.96
CA LYS A 103 -8.04 -17.21 8.43
C LYS A 103 -7.34 -16.37 7.35
N VAL A 104 -8.11 -15.77 6.45
CA VAL A 104 -7.64 -14.81 5.45
C VAL A 104 -7.72 -13.41 6.04
N GLU A 105 -6.61 -12.68 5.98
CA GLU A 105 -6.58 -11.29 6.41
C GLU A 105 -7.22 -10.38 5.34
N LEU A 106 -8.18 -9.55 5.76
CA LEU A 106 -8.77 -8.49 4.95
C LEU A 106 -8.67 -7.18 5.72
N ASN A 107 -8.00 -6.18 5.14
CA ASN A 107 -7.91 -4.82 5.69
C ASN A 107 -8.24 -3.80 4.59
N VAL A 108 -9.50 -3.37 4.56
CA VAL A 108 -9.99 -2.41 3.56
C VAL A 108 -9.64 -0.96 3.90
N PHE A 109 -9.48 -0.63 5.18
CA PHE A 109 -9.31 0.75 5.64
C PHE A 109 -7.96 1.34 5.24
N ASP A 110 -6.89 0.55 5.33
CA ASP A 110 -5.56 0.97 4.91
C ASP A 110 -5.53 1.38 3.43
N SER A 111 -6.08 0.52 2.57
CA SER A 111 -6.18 0.76 1.13
C SER A 111 -7.06 1.98 0.82
N MET A 112 -8.20 2.12 1.49
CA MET A 112 -9.10 3.26 1.31
C MET A 112 -8.42 4.59 1.68
N ILE A 113 -7.79 4.66 2.86
CA ILE A 113 -7.13 5.88 3.35
C ILE A 113 -5.95 6.25 2.45
N THR A 114 -5.13 5.28 2.08
CA THR A 114 -4.03 5.47 1.13
C THR A 114 -4.51 6.02 -0.20
N SER A 115 -5.57 5.44 -0.77
CA SER A 115 -6.15 5.88 -2.04
C SER A 115 -6.72 7.31 -1.95
N MET A 116 -7.45 7.63 -0.87
CA MET A 116 -7.96 8.98 -0.63
C MET A 116 -6.84 10.02 -0.55
N ILE A 117 -5.77 9.74 0.21
CA ILE A 117 -4.61 10.63 0.32
C ILE A 117 -3.96 10.84 -1.06
N GLN A 118 -3.80 9.77 -1.84
CA GLN A 118 -3.25 9.87 -3.19
C GLN A 118 -4.11 10.73 -4.11
N GLN A 119 -5.43 10.54 -4.11
CA GLN A 119 -6.35 11.34 -4.93
C GLN A 119 -6.31 12.82 -4.55
N ILE A 120 -6.29 13.14 -3.25
CA ILE A 120 -6.16 14.52 -2.78
C ILE A 120 -4.84 15.12 -3.27
N LYS A 121 -3.72 14.41 -3.11
CA LYS A 121 -2.39 14.88 -3.58
C LYS A 121 -2.33 15.07 -5.09
N ILE A 122 -2.93 14.17 -5.88
CA ILE A 122 -3.02 14.30 -7.34
C ILE A 122 -3.82 15.55 -7.71
N ALA A 123 -4.96 15.79 -7.07
CA ALA A 123 -5.77 16.96 -7.30
C ALA A 123 -5.01 18.25 -6.92
N THR A 124 -4.34 18.29 -5.77
CA THR A 124 -3.51 19.41 -5.33
C THR A 124 -2.40 19.73 -6.34
N ASN A 125 -1.77 18.71 -6.93
CA ASN A 125 -0.71 18.92 -7.92
C ASN A 125 -1.20 19.55 -9.23
N LYS A 126 -2.48 19.38 -9.57
CA LYS A 126 -3.12 20.00 -10.75
C LYS A 126 -3.48 21.47 -10.52
N LEU A 127 -3.46 21.96 -9.28
CA LEU A 127 -3.67 23.38 -8.97
C LEU A 127 -2.44 24.20 -9.34
N SER A 128 -2.64 25.50 -9.55
CA SER A 128 -1.58 26.47 -9.85
C SER A 128 -1.73 27.75 -9.01
N GLY A 129 -0.65 28.54 -8.92
CA GLY A 129 -0.63 29.82 -8.22
C GLY A 129 -1.08 29.74 -6.76
N HIS A 130 -1.83 30.75 -6.33
CA HIS A 130 -2.27 30.91 -4.93
C HIS A 130 -3.11 29.74 -4.42
N SER A 131 -3.97 29.15 -5.26
CA SER A 131 -4.79 28.00 -4.87
C SER A 131 -3.96 26.76 -4.56
N LYS A 132 -2.81 26.57 -5.24
CA LYS A 132 -1.87 25.50 -4.93
C LYS A 132 -1.21 25.72 -3.58
N GLU A 133 -0.76 26.93 -3.30
CA GLU A 133 -0.14 27.29 -2.02
C GLU A 133 -1.09 27.06 -0.83
N GLN A 134 -2.34 27.50 -0.97
CA GLN A 134 -3.38 27.24 0.03
C GLN A 134 -3.63 25.74 0.24
N ALA A 135 -3.71 24.96 -0.84
CA ALA A 135 -3.92 23.52 -0.78
C ALA A 135 -2.73 22.78 -0.14
N LEU A 136 -1.50 23.22 -0.39
CA LEU A 136 -0.31 22.67 0.26
C LEU A 136 -0.32 22.96 1.77
N GLY A 137 -0.71 24.17 2.18
CA GLY A 137 -0.89 24.50 3.61
C GLY A 137 -2.02 23.72 4.29
N LEU A 138 -3.05 23.29 3.55
CA LEU A 138 -4.08 22.38 4.05
C LEU A 138 -3.53 20.95 4.26
N LEU A 139 -2.73 20.45 3.32
CA LEU A 139 -2.08 19.14 3.44
C LEU A 139 -1.11 19.10 4.62
N ASP A 140 -0.33 20.17 4.83
CA ASP A 140 0.62 20.27 5.94
C ASP A 140 -0.06 20.16 7.30
N ARG A 141 -1.17 20.90 7.48
CA ARG A 141 -1.98 20.83 8.70
C ARG A 141 -2.59 19.44 8.97
N ALA A 142 -2.73 18.61 7.94
CA ALA A 142 -3.22 17.24 8.04
C ALA A 142 -2.09 16.19 8.15
N ASN A 143 -0.83 16.62 8.31
CA ASN A 143 0.38 15.78 8.25
C ASN A 143 0.55 15.04 6.91
N LEU A 144 -0.04 15.59 5.84
CA LEU A 144 0.02 15.04 4.49
C LEU A 144 1.02 15.76 3.59
N ALA A 145 1.65 16.85 4.07
CA ALA A 145 2.62 17.63 3.29
C ALA A 145 3.88 16.83 2.94
N GLU A 146 4.32 15.92 3.81
CA GLU A 146 5.41 15.03 3.44
C GLU A 146 4.94 14.08 2.34
N TYR A 147 5.54 14.26 1.17
CA TYR A 147 5.66 13.21 0.19
C TYR A 147 6.57 12.12 0.77
N LYS A 148 6.00 11.19 1.54
CA LYS A 148 6.56 9.84 1.60
C LYS A 148 6.34 9.24 0.22
N LYS A 149 7.30 9.47 -0.67
CA LYS A 149 7.51 8.63 -1.84
C LYS A 149 7.39 7.19 -1.35
N ILE A 150 6.57 6.37 -2.00
CA ILE A 150 6.55 4.93 -1.71
C ILE A 150 8.01 4.48 -1.77
N ASP A 151 8.51 4.03 -0.63
CA ASP A 151 9.90 3.62 -0.50
C ASP A 151 10.02 2.19 -1.01
N PHE A 152 10.49 2.07 -2.24
CA PHE A 152 10.75 0.78 -2.88
C PHE A 152 12.14 0.24 -2.54
N SER A 153 12.88 0.83 -1.60
CA SER A 153 14.24 0.39 -1.25
C SER A 153 14.31 -1.11 -0.90
N PRO A 154 13.39 -1.69 -0.10
CA PRO A 154 13.40 -3.13 0.18
C PRO A 154 13.20 -3.99 -1.07
N GLN A 155 12.22 -3.63 -1.92
CA GLN A 155 11.91 -4.33 -3.16
C GLN A 155 13.09 -4.25 -4.14
N ILE A 156 13.71 -3.08 -4.25
CA ILE A 156 14.89 -2.87 -5.09
C ILE A 156 16.06 -3.74 -4.61
N LYS A 157 16.34 -3.80 -3.29
CA LYS A 157 17.37 -4.70 -2.76
C LYS A 157 17.07 -6.16 -3.12
N ALA A 158 15.82 -6.61 -2.95
CA ALA A 158 15.40 -7.96 -3.28
C ALA A 158 15.58 -8.28 -4.78
N ILE A 159 15.17 -7.37 -5.67
CA ILE A 159 15.37 -7.50 -7.12
C ILE A 159 16.85 -7.69 -7.46
N PHE A 160 17.73 -6.86 -6.89
CA PHE A 160 19.16 -6.94 -7.19
C PHE A 160 19.85 -8.13 -6.51
N ALA A 161 19.37 -8.57 -5.35
CA ALA A 161 19.82 -9.80 -4.70
C ALA A 161 19.48 -11.01 -5.57
N GLU A 162 18.26 -11.06 -6.10
CA GLU A 162 17.81 -12.12 -6.98
C GLU A 162 18.56 -12.11 -8.33
N LEU A 163 18.87 -10.92 -8.84
CA LEU A 163 19.68 -10.76 -10.05
C LEU A 163 21.09 -11.32 -9.92
N GLN A 164 21.64 -11.44 -8.70
CA GLN A 164 22.96 -12.08 -8.48
C GLN A 164 22.99 -13.54 -8.90
N ALA A 165 21.84 -14.22 -8.91
CA ALA A 165 21.76 -15.61 -9.33
C ALA A 165 21.75 -15.78 -10.86
N ILE A 166 21.57 -14.69 -11.62
CA ILE A 166 21.58 -14.71 -13.09
C ILE A 166 23.03 -14.73 -13.60
N HIS A 167 23.32 -15.69 -14.48
CA HIS A 167 24.59 -15.76 -15.21
C HIS A 167 24.69 -14.63 -16.25
N ASN A 168 25.88 -14.04 -16.42
CA ASN A 168 26.14 -12.89 -17.29
C ASN A 168 25.26 -11.66 -17.00
N ARG A 169 24.81 -11.48 -15.75
CA ARG A 169 23.94 -10.36 -15.33
C ARG A 169 24.39 -8.98 -15.78
N SER A 170 25.70 -8.69 -15.77
CA SER A 170 26.25 -7.41 -16.22
C SER A 170 25.99 -7.15 -17.71
N GLU A 171 26.23 -8.16 -18.55
CA GLU A 171 26.00 -8.08 -20.00
C GLU A 171 24.51 -8.01 -20.31
N LYS A 172 23.69 -8.82 -19.64
CA LYS A 172 22.23 -8.79 -19.80
C LYS A 172 21.63 -7.45 -19.40
N LEU A 173 22.07 -6.86 -18.29
CA LEU A 173 21.67 -5.50 -17.90
C LEU A 173 22.07 -4.47 -18.94
N HIS A 174 23.29 -4.58 -19.48
CA HIS A 174 23.76 -3.67 -20.52
C HIS A 174 22.90 -3.77 -21.79
N LEU A 175 22.60 -4.98 -22.25
CA LEU A 175 21.75 -5.22 -23.42
C LEU A 175 20.34 -4.67 -23.20
N LYS A 176 19.72 -4.93 -22.04
CA LYS A 176 18.38 -4.40 -21.71
C LYS A 176 18.36 -2.88 -21.56
N ALA A 177 19.41 -2.29 -21.00
CA ALA A 177 19.53 -0.84 -20.90
C ALA A 177 19.57 -0.17 -22.28
N LYS A 178 20.27 -0.79 -23.23
CA LYS A 178 20.34 -0.33 -24.62
C LYS A 178 19.01 -0.54 -25.35
N ASP A 179 18.41 -1.71 -25.22
CA ASP A 179 17.16 -2.08 -25.91
C ASP A 179 15.95 -1.28 -25.41
N LEU A 180 15.74 -1.21 -24.10
CA LEU A 180 14.53 -0.63 -23.51
C LEU A 180 14.61 0.88 -23.28
N TYR A 181 15.82 1.45 -23.15
CA TYR A 181 16.02 2.84 -22.74
C TYR A 181 17.07 3.59 -23.58
N ASN A 182 17.65 2.96 -24.62
CA ASN A 182 18.75 3.51 -25.41
C ASN A 182 19.92 4.02 -24.55
N LYS A 183 20.25 3.31 -23.48
CA LYS A 183 21.36 3.65 -22.57
C LYS A 183 22.55 2.73 -22.77
N ASP A 184 23.63 3.30 -23.26
CA ASP A 184 24.93 2.65 -23.36
C ASP A 184 25.65 2.71 -21.99
N LYS A 185 25.15 1.94 -21.03
CA LYS A 185 25.73 1.83 -19.68
C LYS A 185 25.89 0.37 -19.29
N SER A 186 27.05 0.05 -18.71
CA SER A 186 27.36 -1.26 -18.15
C SER A 186 27.66 -1.13 -16.66
N TYR A 187 27.32 -2.17 -15.90
CA TYR A 187 27.53 -2.23 -14.46
C TYR A 187 28.35 -3.46 -14.12
N SER A 188 29.44 -3.28 -13.39
CA SER A 188 30.28 -4.38 -12.94
C SER A 188 29.53 -5.28 -11.95
N PRO A 189 29.91 -6.57 -11.81
CA PRO A 189 29.30 -7.46 -10.84
C PRO A 189 29.33 -6.91 -9.40
N LEU A 190 30.41 -6.20 -9.05
CA LEU A 190 30.55 -5.54 -7.75
C LEU A 190 29.55 -4.40 -7.55
N ALA A 191 29.30 -3.57 -8.57
CA ALA A 191 28.31 -2.50 -8.49
C ALA A 191 26.89 -3.07 -8.30
N ILE A 192 26.55 -4.16 -9.01
CA ILE A 192 25.27 -4.84 -8.86
C ILE A 192 25.15 -5.43 -7.44
N LYS A 193 26.25 -5.94 -6.87
CA LYS A 193 26.28 -6.45 -5.49
C LYS A 193 26.01 -5.33 -4.47
N GLY A 194 26.66 -4.17 -4.61
CA GLY A 194 26.37 -3.01 -3.76
C GLY A 194 24.91 -2.54 -3.84
N MET A 195 24.23 -2.71 -4.98
CA MET A 195 22.79 -2.44 -5.09
C MET A 195 21.93 -3.48 -4.35
N ALA A 196 22.33 -4.75 -4.35
CA ALA A 196 21.66 -5.82 -3.61
C ALA A 196 21.77 -5.63 -2.08
N GLU A 197 22.92 -5.17 -1.62
CA GLU A 197 23.17 -4.86 -0.20
C GLU A 197 22.55 -3.50 0.19
N GLY A 198 22.24 -2.67 -0.81
CA GLY A 198 21.65 -1.34 -0.66
C GLY A 198 22.66 -0.27 -0.25
N GLU A 199 23.94 -0.51 -0.54
CA GLU A 199 25.01 0.48 -0.46
C GLU A 199 24.86 1.56 -1.53
N THR A 200 24.22 1.23 -2.65
CA THR A 200 23.96 2.16 -3.75
C THR A 200 22.52 2.08 -4.23
N THR A 201 21.94 3.24 -4.56
CA THR A 201 20.55 3.33 -5.05
C THR A 201 20.52 3.32 -6.57
N PRO A 202 19.98 2.27 -7.21
CA PRO A 202 19.88 2.22 -8.67
C PRO A 202 18.83 3.19 -9.21
N SER A 203 19.05 3.67 -10.43
CA SER A 203 18.08 4.50 -11.15
C SER A 203 16.87 3.70 -11.60
N LYS A 204 15.70 4.34 -11.72
CA LYS A 204 14.41 3.70 -12.08
C LYS A 204 14.47 2.83 -13.34
N TRP A 205 15.11 3.31 -14.41
CA TRP A 205 15.24 2.55 -15.66
C TRP A 205 16.09 1.28 -15.47
N LEU A 206 17.08 1.31 -14.58
CA LEU A 206 17.93 0.16 -14.29
C LEU A 206 17.17 -0.89 -13.47
N VAL A 207 16.36 -0.44 -12.50
CA VAL A 207 15.43 -1.33 -11.77
C VAL A 207 14.45 -2.00 -12.73
N SER A 208 13.88 -1.25 -13.67
CA SER A 208 13.00 -1.80 -14.72
C SER A 208 13.71 -2.85 -15.57
N CYS A 209 14.95 -2.60 -16.01
CA CYS A 209 15.75 -3.59 -16.74
C CYS A 209 16.01 -4.86 -15.92
N ALA A 210 16.30 -4.73 -14.63
CA ALA A 210 16.54 -5.87 -13.74
C ALA A 210 15.28 -6.74 -13.60
N ILE A 211 14.11 -6.12 -13.39
CA ILE A 211 12.83 -6.84 -13.36
C ILE A 211 12.57 -7.51 -14.70
N ASP A 212 12.86 -6.84 -15.82
CA ASP A 212 12.63 -7.39 -17.15
C ASP A 212 13.47 -8.67 -17.42
N ILE A 213 14.70 -8.73 -16.91
CA ILE A 213 15.55 -9.93 -16.93
C ILE A 213 14.96 -11.04 -16.04
N LEU A 214 14.51 -10.69 -14.84
CA LEU A 214 13.92 -11.67 -13.92
C LEU A 214 12.60 -12.24 -14.47
N MET A 215 11.81 -11.46 -15.20
CA MET A 215 10.64 -11.97 -15.92
C MET A 215 10.99 -12.95 -17.03
N ASP A 216 12.19 -12.84 -17.61
CA ASP A 216 12.65 -13.75 -18.66
C ASP A 216 13.25 -15.04 -18.09
N GLU A 217 13.82 -15.02 -16.87
CA GLU A 217 14.63 -16.14 -16.36
C GLU A 217 14.24 -16.67 -14.97
N ARG A 218 13.57 -15.88 -14.12
CA ARG A 218 13.23 -16.21 -12.73
C ARG A 218 11.87 -15.62 -12.30
N THR A 219 10.80 -16.05 -12.96
CA THR A 219 9.43 -15.59 -12.67
C THR A 219 8.93 -15.99 -11.28
N ALA A 220 9.21 -17.22 -10.82
CA ALA A 220 8.69 -17.70 -9.54
C ALA A 220 9.20 -16.89 -8.31
N PRO A 221 10.52 -16.60 -8.19
CA PRO A 221 11.02 -15.70 -7.15
C PRO A 221 10.43 -14.29 -7.25
N LEU A 222 10.28 -13.76 -8.48
CA LEU A 222 9.68 -12.45 -8.73
C LEU A 222 8.24 -12.35 -8.21
N ASP A 223 7.41 -13.37 -8.48
CA ASP A 223 6.01 -13.45 -8.02
C ASP A 223 5.86 -13.64 -6.49
N SER A 224 6.92 -14.14 -5.85
CA SER A 224 6.96 -14.29 -4.39
C SER A 224 7.39 -13.01 -3.68
N MET A 225 8.25 -12.18 -4.31
CA MET A 225 8.86 -11.01 -3.68
C MET A 225 8.19 -9.68 -4.03
N LEU A 226 7.50 -9.57 -5.17
CA LEU A 226 6.84 -8.35 -5.60
C LEU A 226 5.32 -8.56 -5.73
N SER A 227 4.54 -7.59 -5.26
CA SER A 227 3.12 -7.53 -5.59
C SER A 227 2.91 -7.08 -7.04
N SER A 228 1.71 -7.32 -7.60
CA SER A 228 1.33 -6.79 -8.92
C SER A 228 1.51 -5.26 -8.99
N ASP A 229 1.32 -4.56 -7.87
CA ASP A 229 1.48 -3.12 -7.77
C ASP A 229 2.95 -2.68 -7.80
N ASP A 230 3.84 -3.43 -7.16
CA ASP A 230 5.29 -3.20 -7.22
C ASP A 230 5.79 -3.38 -8.65
N ILE A 231 5.38 -4.47 -9.31
CA ILE A 231 5.75 -4.78 -10.70
C ILE A 231 5.24 -3.69 -11.64
N PHE A 232 4.01 -3.22 -11.45
CA PHE A 232 3.50 -2.10 -12.23
C PHE A 232 4.32 -0.81 -12.02
N MET A 233 4.63 -0.47 -10.77
CA MET A 233 5.30 0.79 -10.42
C MET A 233 6.79 0.81 -10.79
N LEU A 234 7.48 -0.32 -10.68
CA LEU A 234 8.92 -0.45 -10.87
C LEU A 234 9.33 -0.89 -12.28
N TRP A 235 8.46 -1.57 -13.03
CA TRP A 235 8.73 -2.08 -14.38
C TRP A 235 7.79 -1.52 -15.44
N ALA A 236 6.49 -1.83 -15.37
CA ALA A 236 5.58 -1.51 -16.47
C ALA A 236 5.40 0.00 -16.68
N LYS A 237 5.17 0.76 -15.62
CA LYS A 237 4.96 2.22 -15.69
C LYS A 237 6.18 2.96 -16.25
N PRO A 238 7.43 2.67 -15.82
CA PRO A 238 8.61 3.18 -16.49
C PRO A 238 8.68 2.87 -17.99
N LEU A 239 8.38 1.64 -18.42
CA LEU A 239 8.44 1.26 -19.84
C LEU A 239 7.34 1.90 -20.68
N LEU A 240 6.13 2.01 -20.13
CA LEU A 240 5.01 2.72 -20.77
C LEU A 240 5.30 4.21 -20.98
N LYS A 241 6.17 4.81 -20.15
CA LYS A 241 6.64 6.19 -20.33
C LYS A 241 7.67 6.36 -21.43
N GLU A 242 8.44 5.32 -21.73
CA GLU A 242 9.36 5.27 -22.89
C GLU A 242 8.63 4.89 -24.19
N ALA A 243 7.30 4.92 -24.20
CA ALA A 243 6.45 4.59 -25.34
C ALA A 243 6.59 3.14 -25.87
N LEU A 244 6.97 2.17 -25.00
CA LEU A 244 6.86 0.76 -25.36
C LEU A 244 5.39 0.35 -25.59
N SER A 245 5.20 -0.60 -26.52
CA SER A 245 3.89 -1.19 -26.82
C SER A 245 3.26 -1.80 -25.57
N LYS A 246 2.00 -1.42 -25.29
CA LYS A 246 1.19 -2.00 -24.21
C LYS A 246 1.02 -3.50 -24.41
N GLU A 247 0.83 -3.92 -25.66
CA GLU A 247 0.62 -5.31 -26.05
C GLU A 247 1.83 -6.17 -25.70
N ALA A 248 3.04 -5.67 -25.95
CA ALA A 248 4.29 -6.35 -25.58
C ALA A 248 4.40 -6.53 -24.06
N LEU A 249 4.06 -5.49 -23.28
CA LEU A 249 4.09 -5.56 -21.81
C LEU A 249 3.02 -6.50 -21.26
N ILE A 250 1.82 -6.50 -21.83
CA ILE A 250 0.73 -7.42 -21.44
C ILE A 250 1.15 -8.87 -21.72
N SER A 251 1.68 -9.15 -22.91
CA SER A 251 2.17 -10.49 -23.28
C SER A 251 3.25 -10.98 -22.29
N LYS A 252 4.13 -10.08 -21.84
CA LYS A 252 5.15 -10.42 -20.84
C LYS A 252 4.56 -10.63 -19.45
N ALA A 253 3.62 -9.77 -19.03
CA ALA A 253 2.92 -9.88 -17.76
C ALA A 253 2.11 -11.18 -17.62
N GLN A 254 1.63 -11.75 -18.73
CA GLN A 254 0.93 -13.04 -18.75
C GLN A 254 1.79 -14.21 -18.26
N LYS A 255 3.12 -14.10 -18.30
CA LYS A 255 4.05 -15.13 -17.79
C LYS A 255 4.08 -15.25 -16.27
N LEU A 256 3.49 -14.29 -15.55
CA LEU A 256 3.41 -14.27 -14.10
C LEU A 256 2.13 -14.96 -13.62
N GLU A 257 2.20 -15.71 -12.51
CA GLU A 257 1.03 -16.44 -11.99
C GLU A 257 -0.04 -15.50 -11.41
N LYS A 258 0.36 -14.30 -10.93
CA LYS A 258 -0.52 -13.29 -10.30
C LYS A 258 -0.72 -12.05 -11.20
N ASN A 259 -1.23 -12.25 -12.41
CA ASN A 259 -1.16 -11.25 -13.48
C ASN A 259 -2.42 -10.39 -13.71
N LYS A 260 -3.60 -10.76 -13.19
CA LYS A 260 -4.86 -10.07 -13.56
C LYS A 260 -4.87 -8.58 -13.21
N SER A 261 -4.51 -8.24 -11.96
CA SER A 261 -4.41 -6.84 -11.50
C SER A 261 -3.34 -6.06 -12.28
N LEU A 262 -2.18 -6.68 -12.56
CA LEU A 262 -1.11 -6.05 -13.33
C LEU A 262 -1.55 -5.71 -14.76
N ILE A 263 -2.21 -6.65 -15.45
CA ILE A 263 -2.70 -6.47 -16.82
C ILE A 263 -3.76 -5.36 -16.86
N ASP A 264 -4.69 -5.33 -15.91
CA ASP A 264 -5.71 -4.29 -15.82
C ASP A 264 -5.07 -2.90 -15.69
N ARG A 265 -4.03 -2.77 -14.85
CA ARG A 265 -3.30 -1.52 -14.66
C ARG A 265 -2.51 -1.09 -15.90
N ILE A 266 -1.86 -2.02 -16.62
CA ILE A 266 -1.17 -1.73 -17.88
C ILE A 266 -2.18 -1.22 -18.93
N THR A 267 -3.33 -1.88 -19.03
CA THR A 267 -4.39 -1.55 -19.99
C THR A 267 -4.94 -0.15 -19.74
N GLN A 268 -5.28 0.15 -18.48
CA GLN A 268 -5.85 1.43 -18.06
C GLN A 268 -4.85 2.59 -18.01
N PHE A 269 -3.55 2.32 -18.16
CA PHE A 269 -2.55 3.38 -18.12
C PHE A 269 -2.67 4.30 -19.34
N ASN A 270 -3.16 5.51 -19.13
CA ASN A 270 -3.13 6.57 -20.12
C ASN A 270 -1.92 7.46 -19.85
N GLN A 271 -1.10 7.71 -20.89
CA GLN A 271 -0.03 8.70 -20.81
C GLN A 271 -0.70 10.06 -20.56
N MET A 272 -0.63 10.56 -19.33
CA MET A 272 -0.91 11.96 -19.07
C MET A 272 0.29 12.74 -19.60
N ASN A 273 0.08 13.43 -20.73
CA ASN A 273 0.98 14.48 -21.23
C ASN A 273 1.23 15.54 -20.15
#